data_AF-A0A5C8MML7-F1
#
_entry.id   AF-A0A5C8MML7-F1
#
_cell.length_a   1.000
_cell.length_b   1.000
_cell.length_c   1.000
_cell.angle_alpha   90.00
_cell.angle_beta   90.00
_cell.angle_gamma   90.00
#
_symmetry.space_group_name_H-M   'P 1'
#
loop_
_entity.id
_entity.type
_entity.pdbx_description
1 polymer ?
#
loop_
_entity_poly.entity_id
_entity_poly.type
_entity_poly.pdbx_seq_one_letter_code
_entity_poly.pdbx_strand_id
1 'polypeptide(L)' 'MIGFVACECVIYDAQSLKEKRAVLQRIMTRLKQKYNISIAEIDHQNVWQRTTLG' A
#
# COMPACT_ATOMS: atom_id res chain seq x y z
N MET A 1 1.33 -15.81 -18.14
CA MET A 1 0.55 -16.04 -16.90
C MET A 1 0.66 -14.79 -16.05
N ILE A 2 -0.46 -14.21 -15.63
CA ILE A 2 -0.48 -13.01 -14.77
C ILE A 2 -0.74 -13.50 -13.35
N GLY A 3 0.15 -13.15 -12.42
CA GLY A 3 -0.03 -13.41 -10.99
C GLY A 3 -0.66 -12.20 -10.32
N PHE A 4 -1.64 -12.42 -9.45
CA PHE A 4 -2.26 -11.39 -8.63
C PHE A 4 -2.09 -11.76 -7.16
N VAL A 5 -1.77 -10.76 -6.33
CA VAL A 5 -1.62 -10.92 -4.89
C VAL A 5 -2.29 -9.72 -4.23
N ALA A 6 -3.23 -9.99 -3.33
CA ALA A 6 -3.81 -8.97 -2.47
C ALA A 6 -3.29 -9.14 -1.04
N CYS A 7 -2.79 -8.05 -0.46
CA CYS A 7 -2.29 -8.02 0.91
C CYS A 7 -3.02 -6.93 1.71
N GLU A 8 -3.67 -7.34 2.79
CA GLU A 8 -4.22 -6.40 3.77
C GLU A 8 -3.16 -6.02 4.80
N CYS A 9 -3.06 -4.74 5.12
CA CYS A 9 -2.10 -4.21 6.07
C CYS A 9 -2.78 -3.24 7.04
N VAL A 10 -2.30 -3.24 8.28
CA VAL A 10 -2.70 -2.30 9.32
C VAL A 10 -1.53 -1.37 9.60
N ILE A 11 -1.78 -0.05 9.56
CA ILE A 11 -0.79 0.98 9.86
C ILE A 11 -1.13 1.54 11.24
N TYR A 12 -0.40 1.09 12.27
CA TYR A 12 -0.67 1.46 13.67
C TYR A 12 -0.36 2.93 13.98
N ASP A 13 0.71 3.48 13.40
CA ASP A 13 1.22 4.81 13.75
C ASP A 13 0.70 5.96 12.87
N ALA A 14 -0.03 5.66 11.78
CA ALA A 14 -0.64 6.73 11.02
C ALA A 14 -1.69 7.42 11.90
N GLN A 15 -1.82 8.74 11.82
CA GLN A 15 -2.89 9.52 12.47
C GLN A 15 -3.61 10.42 11.46
N SER A 16 -3.23 10.35 10.18
CA SER A 16 -3.89 11.06 9.10
C SER A 16 -3.81 10.30 7.77
N LEU A 17 -4.71 10.63 6.84
CA LEU A 17 -4.65 10.10 5.47
C LEU A 17 -3.35 10.48 4.75
N LYS A 18 -2.78 11.65 5.08
CA LYS A 18 -1.52 12.11 4.51
C LYS A 18 -0.35 11.22 4.94
N GLU A 19 -0.28 10.88 6.23
CA GLU A 19 0.75 9.98 6.77
C GLU A 19 0.63 8.58 6.19
N LYS A 20 -0.59 8.03 6.10
CA LYS A 20 -0.84 6.76 5.40
C LYS A 20 -0.29 6.80 3.98
N ARG A 21 -0.61 7.85 3.20
CA ARG A 21 -0.12 7.99 1.81
C ARG A 21 1.40 8.05 1.75
N ALA A 22 2.06 8.73 2.69
CA ALA A 22 3.52 8.78 2.76
C ALA A 22 4.14 7.39 3.02
N VAL A 23 3.57 6.62 3.95
CA VAL A 23 4.00 5.23 4.24
C VAL A 23 3.80 4.34 3.01
N LEU A 24 2.61 4.39 2.40
CA LEU A 24 2.28 3.61 1.21
C LEU A 24 3.20 3.92 0.04
N GLN A 25 3.44 5.21 -0.25
CA GLN A 25 4.35 5.61 -1.32
C GLN A 25 5.76 5.06 -1.11
N ARG A 26 6.27 5.07 0.13
CA ARG A 26 7.59 4.50 0.43
C ARG A 26 7.64 2.99 0.20
N ILE A 27 6.59 2.26 0.58
CA ILE A 27 6.48 0.81 0.36
C ILE A 27 6.40 0.50 -1.14
N MET A 28 5.49 1.14 -1.86
CA MET A 28 5.30 0.95 -3.31
C MET A 28 6.57 1.28 -4.09
N THR A 29 7.27 2.37 -3.74
CA THR A 29 8.52 2.76 -4.41
C THR A 29 9.59 1.70 -4.23
N ARG A 30 9.80 1.19 -3.01
CA ARG A 30 10.77 0.12 -2.74
C ARG A 30 10.45 -1.18 -3.48
N LEU A 31 9.17 -1.55 -3.54
CA LEU A 31 8.73 -2.76 -4.24
C LEU A 31 8.92 -2.63 -5.75
N LYS A 32 8.54 -1.50 -6.36
CA LYS A 32 8.78 -1.22 -7.79
C LYS A 32 10.26 -1.16 -8.15
N GLN A 33 11.12 -0.71 -7.24
CA GLN A 33 12.58 -0.70 -7.45
C GLN A 33 13.20 -2.09 -7.35
N LYS A 34 12.68 -2.96 -6.48
CA LYS A 34 13.22 -4.31 -6.24
C LYS A 34 12.66 -5.36 -7.20
N TYR A 35 11.42 -5.20 -7.62
CA TYR A 35 10.70 -6.16 -8.45
C TYR A 35 9.99 -5.43 -9.61
N ASN A 36 9.93 -6.07 -10.78
CA ASN A 36 9.18 -5.57 -11.93
C ASN A 36 7.68 -5.87 -11.78
N ILE A 37 7.04 -5.30 -10.75
CA ILE A 37 5.63 -5.50 -10.43
C ILE A 37 4.86 -4.17 -10.47
N SER A 38 3.59 -4.27 -10.88
CA SER A 38 2.60 -3.22 -10.65
C SER A 38 2.01 -3.39 -9.26
N ILE A 39 1.88 -2.29 -8.52
CA ILE A 39 1.27 -2.28 -7.19
C ILE A 39 0.44 -1.00 -7.02
N ALA A 40 -0.75 -1.15 -6.44
CA ALA A 40 -1.70 -0.11 -6.15
C ALA A 40 -2.43 -0.37 -4.82
N GLU A 41 -2.98 0.68 -4.23
CA GLU A 41 -3.95 0.56 -3.14
C GLU A 41 -5.34 0.32 -3.75
N ILE A 42 -5.95 -0.81 -3.42
CA ILE A 42 -7.23 -1.25 -3.98
C ILE A 42 -8.42 -0.99 -3.05
N ASP A 43 -8.20 -0.82 -1.74
CA ASP A 43 -9.26 -0.60 -0.76
C ASP A 43 -8.80 0.22 0.46
N HIS A 44 -9.74 0.67 1.29
CA HIS A 44 -9.57 1.42 2.53
C HIS A 44 -9.00 2.84 2.35
N GLN A 45 -9.14 3.47 1.18
CA GLN A 45 -8.54 4.79 0.87
C GLN A 45 -8.97 5.94 1.82
N ASN A 46 -10.12 5.81 2.48
CA ASN A 46 -10.64 6.80 3.44
C ASN A 46 -10.31 6.46 4.91
N VAL A 47 -9.63 5.35 5.18
CA VAL A 47 -9.21 4.92 6.51
C VAL A 47 -7.69 4.96 6.58
N TRP A 48 -7.13 5.62 7.60
CA TRP A 48 -5.68 5.77 7.73
C TRP A 48 -5.00 4.57 8.42
N GLN A 49 -5.74 3.79 9.21
CA GLN A 49 -5.21 2.62 9.93
C GLN A 49 -5.21 1.33 9.10
N ARG A 50 -5.89 1.30 7.96
CA ARG A 50 -6.06 0.09 7.14
C ARG A 50 -5.78 0.40 5.68
N THR A 51 -5.23 -0.56 4.97
CA THR A 51 -4.96 -0.47 3.54
C THR A 51 -4.93 -1.86 2.93
N THR A 52 -5.36 -1.97 1.68
CA THR A 52 -5.24 -3.20 0.91
C THR A 52 -4.42 -2.89 -0.33
N LEU A 53 -3.31 -3.63 -0.50
CA LEU A 53 -2.41 -3.52 -1.66
C LEU A 53 -2.68 -4.66 -2.64
N GLY A 54 -2.67 -4.36 -3.93
CA GLY A 54 -2.82 -5.33 -5.02
C GLY A 54 -2.25 -4.86 -6.35
#